data_AF-A0A7C3UQ41-F1
#
_entry.id   AF-A0A7C3UQ41-F1
#
_cell.length_a   1.000
_cell.length_b   1.000
_cell.length_c   1.000
_cell.angle_alpha   90.00
_cell.angle_beta   90.00
_cell.angle_gamma   90.00
#
_symmetry.space_group_name_H-M   'P 1'
#
loop_
_entity.id
_entity.type
_entity.pdbx_description
1 polymer ?
#
loop_
_entity_poly.entity_id
_entity_poly.type
_entity_poly.pdbx_seq_one_letter_code
_entity_poly.pdbx_strand_id
1 'polypeptide(L)'
;MFDYEKEDRLNLFPPGKLREEIMKGPYRIEWLDHYLEEKLPGVFMCSNDGERVLEIGWSDRDVKEEIRKTCISIRGLDNKYAYFWFECTERAKDAFYLYCRLWHRYKEGKENTSHPEPPPDYPDLECPFPECEWNEKRRKEI
;
A
#
# COMPACT_ATOMS: atom_id res chain seq x y z
N MET A 1 11.49 33.08 14.23
CA MET A 1 12.01 31.79 14.74
C MET A 1 10.78 30.93 14.95
N PHE A 2 10.41 30.13 13.95
CA PHE A 2 9.15 29.38 13.96
C PHE A 2 9.45 27.94 14.34
N ASP A 3 9.24 27.64 15.61
CA ASP A 3 8.91 26.30 16.08
C ASP A 3 7.39 26.19 16.05
N TYR A 4 6.84 25.26 15.27
CA TYR A 4 5.54 24.60 15.52
C TYR A 4 5.33 23.46 14.50
N GLU A 5 5.20 22.25 15.04
CA GLU A 5 4.42 21.10 14.51
C GLU A 5 4.94 20.31 13.29
N LYS A 6 5.84 19.36 13.58
CA LYS A 6 6.16 18.20 12.72
C LYS A 6 5.51 16.88 13.18
N GLU A 7 4.61 16.90 14.17
CA GLU A 7 4.18 15.66 14.84
C GLU A 7 2.75 15.14 14.55
N ASP A 8 1.94 15.78 13.70
CA ASP A 8 0.53 15.38 13.56
C ASP A 8 0.06 15.03 12.13
N ARG A 9 0.95 14.53 11.28
CA ARG A 9 0.55 14.05 9.93
C ARG A 9 0.00 12.61 9.89
N LEU A 10 0.08 11.88 11.00
CA LEU A 10 -0.40 10.49 11.08
C LEU A 10 -1.82 10.33 11.64
N ASN A 11 -2.41 11.38 12.24
CA ASN A 11 -3.66 11.31 13.00
C ASN A 11 -4.88 12.06 12.42
N LEU A 12 -4.82 12.58 11.19
CA LEU A 12 -5.87 13.50 10.67
C LEU A 12 -6.72 12.99 9.50
N PHE A 13 -6.82 11.68 9.27
CA PHE A 13 -7.69 11.17 8.19
C PHE A 13 -8.97 10.53 8.76
N PRO A 14 -10.10 11.28 8.84
CA PRO A 14 -11.38 10.70 9.20
C PRO A 14 -11.80 9.60 8.19
N PRO A 15 -12.60 8.62 8.61
CA PRO A 15 -13.11 7.56 7.75
C PRO A 15 -14.13 8.14 6.76
N GLY A 16 -13.63 8.66 5.64
CA GLY A 16 -14.52 9.24 4.62
C GLY A 16 -13.76 10.10 3.63
N LYS A 17 -13.48 9.54 2.46
CA LYS A 17 -12.72 10.10 1.32
C LYS A 17 -11.19 10.09 1.53
N LEU A 18 -10.51 8.99 1.17
CA LEU A 18 -9.18 9.21 0.58
C LEU A 18 -9.44 9.99 -0.69
N ARG A 19 -9.07 11.27 -0.69
CA ARG A 19 -8.82 11.98 -1.93
C ARG A 19 -7.78 11.15 -2.69
N GLU A 20 -7.86 11.13 -4.01
CA GLU A 20 -6.89 10.49 -4.92
C GLU A 20 -5.45 11.04 -4.74
N GLU A 21 -5.25 11.96 -3.79
CA GLU A 21 -4.03 12.67 -3.40
C GLU A 21 -3.01 11.86 -2.58
N ILE A 22 -3.32 10.63 -2.10
CA ILE A 22 -2.38 9.87 -1.25
C ILE A 22 -1.31 9.12 -2.05
N MET A 23 -1.61 8.73 -3.29
CA MET A 23 -0.73 7.85 -4.09
C MET A 23 -0.28 8.57 -5.35
N LYS A 24 1.02 8.62 -5.60
CA LYS A 24 1.61 9.24 -6.79
C LYS A 24 1.42 8.33 -7.99
N GLY A 25 0.87 8.86 -9.08
CA GLY A 25 0.63 8.13 -10.33
C GLY A 25 -0.73 8.48 -10.98
N PRO A 26 -1.16 7.71 -11.99
CA PRO A 26 -0.50 6.52 -12.53
C PRO A 26 0.76 6.87 -13.32
N TYR A 27 1.81 6.09 -13.16
CA TYR A 27 3.02 6.14 -13.98
C TYR A 27 3.19 4.85 -14.76
N ARG A 28 3.83 4.92 -15.92
CA ARG A 28 4.20 3.73 -16.69
C ARG A 28 5.29 2.96 -15.99
N ILE A 29 5.18 1.63 -15.94
CA ILE A 29 6.12 0.74 -15.24
C ILE A 29 7.57 0.88 -15.73
N GLU A 30 7.77 1.25 -16.99
CA GLU A 30 9.09 1.55 -17.58
C GLU A 30 9.82 2.69 -16.84
N TRP A 31 9.09 3.57 -16.17
CA TRP A 31 9.63 4.71 -15.42
C TRP A 31 9.78 4.42 -13.93
N LEU A 32 9.64 3.16 -13.50
CA LEU A 32 9.73 2.79 -12.10
C LEU A 32 11.04 3.27 -11.45
N ASP A 33 12.15 3.07 -12.15
CA ASP A 33 13.48 3.49 -11.68
C ASP A 33 13.65 5.01 -11.57
N HIS A 34 12.86 5.78 -12.31
CA HIS A 34 12.88 7.25 -12.26
C HIS A 34 12.12 7.81 -11.06
N TYR A 35 11.00 7.19 -10.67
CA TYR A 35 10.16 7.68 -9.58
C TYR A 35 10.51 7.12 -8.21
N LEU A 36 11.14 5.95 -8.17
CA LEU A 36 11.54 5.26 -6.96
C LEU A 36 13.05 5.02 -6.99
N GLU A 37 13.81 5.99 -6.51
CA GLU A 37 15.28 5.88 -6.42
C GLU A 37 15.71 5.20 -5.12
N GLU A 38 15.05 5.54 -4.01
CA GLU A 38 15.39 5.06 -2.66
C GLU A 38 14.68 3.75 -2.31
N LYS A 39 15.33 2.94 -1.48
CA LYS A 39 14.75 1.74 -0.88
C LYS A 39 13.96 2.11 0.36
N LEU A 40 12.66 2.33 0.18
CA LEU A 40 11.76 2.71 1.25
C LEU A 40 10.60 1.71 1.39
N PRO A 41 10.10 1.52 2.62
CA PRO A 41 8.78 0.95 2.84
C PRO A 41 7.72 1.74 2.09
N GLY A 42 6.60 1.10 1.76
CA GLY A 42 5.52 1.79 1.07
C GLY A 42 4.44 0.86 0.55
N VAL A 43 3.51 1.47 -0.16
CA VAL A 43 2.37 0.80 -0.78
C VAL A 43 2.34 1.09 -2.28
N PHE A 44 1.73 0.20 -3.04
CA PHE A 44 1.57 0.38 -4.47
C PHE A 44 0.24 -0.20 -4.97
N MET A 45 -0.18 0.31 -6.12
CA MET A 45 -1.32 -0.21 -6.87
C MET A 45 -0.88 -0.42 -8.32
N CYS A 46 -1.33 -1.49 -8.96
CA CYS A 46 -1.02 -1.78 -10.36
C CYS A 46 -2.29 -1.80 -11.21
N SER A 47 -2.14 -1.36 -12.46
CA SER A 47 -3.19 -1.34 -13.47
C SER A 47 -2.63 -1.70 -14.84
N ASN A 48 -3.49 -2.16 -15.73
CA ASN A 48 -3.17 -2.37 -17.14
C ASN A 48 -3.48 -1.12 -18.00
N ASP A 49 -4.55 -0.39 -17.68
CA ASP A 49 -5.03 0.77 -18.45
C ASP A 49 -4.65 2.12 -17.83
N GLY A 50 -4.19 2.13 -16.58
CA GLY A 50 -3.91 3.35 -15.82
C GLY A 50 -5.14 3.94 -15.13
N GLU A 51 -6.29 3.29 -15.23
CA GLU A 51 -7.55 3.77 -14.64
C GLU A 51 -8.06 2.80 -13.57
N ARG A 52 -8.10 1.51 -13.90
CA ARG A 52 -8.63 0.47 -13.00
C ARG A 52 -7.52 -0.20 -12.21
N VAL A 53 -7.59 -0.13 -10.88
CA VAL A 53 -6.69 -0.85 -9.98
C VAL A 53 -6.97 -2.35 -10.02
N LEU A 54 -6.00 -3.13 -10.49
CA LEU A 54 -6.07 -4.58 -10.61
C LEU A 54 -5.36 -5.28 -9.45
N GLU A 55 -4.27 -4.71 -8.95
CA GLU A 55 -3.47 -5.26 -7.86
C GLU A 55 -3.14 -4.18 -6.84
N ILE A 56 -3.01 -4.57 -5.58
CA ILE A 56 -2.51 -3.70 -4.52
C ILE A 56 -1.48 -4.52 -3.77
N GLY A 57 -0.34 -3.91 -3.48
CA GLY A 57 0.68 -4.51 -2.65
C GLY A 57 1.35 -3.48 -1.77
N TRP A 58 2.26 -3.97 -0.94
CA TRP A 58 3.03 -3.15 -0.03
C TRP A 58 4.35 -3.84 0.28
N SER A 59 5.30 -3.07 0.82
CA SER A 59 6.56 -3.59 1.33
C SER A 59 6.90 -2.86 2.62
N ASP A 60 7.45 -3.60 3.57
CA ASP A 60 7.99 -3.10 4.82
C ASP A 60 9.41 -2.52 4.67
N ARG A 61 10.07 -2.70 3.50
CA ARG A 61 11.48 -2.35 3.28
C ARG A 61 11.77 -1.70 1.93
N ASP A 62 11.24 -2.27 0.85
CA ASP A 62 11.58 -1.86 -0.52
C ASP A 62 10.36 -2.02 -1.44
N VAL A 63 9.54 -0.96 -1.50
CA VAL A 63 8.31 -0.95 -2.32
C VAL A 63 8.62 -1.07 -3.81
N LYS A 64 9.78 -0.57 -4.25
CA LYS A 64 10.21 -0.62 -5.64
C LYS A 64 10.44 -2.06 -6.08
N GLU A 65 11.18 -2.82 -5.29
CA GLU A 65 11.46 -4.22 -5.58
C GLU A 65 10.16 -5.05 -5.59
N GLU A 66 9.21 -4.72 -4.72
CA GLU A 66 7.92 -5.42 -4.68
C GLU A 66 7.02 -5.10 -5.88
N ILE A 67 7.03 -3.83 -6.34
CA ILE A 67 6.39 -3.44 -7.61
C ILE A 67 7.02 -4.22 -8.77
N ARG A 68 8.35 -4.32 -8.82
CA ARG A 68 9.05 -5.09 -9.87
C ARG A 68 8.61 -6.55 -9.89
N LYS A 69 8.65 -7.24 -8.74
CA LYS A 69 8.21 -8.65 -8.66
C LYS A 69 6.77 -8.82 -9.13
N THR A 70 5.90 -7.89 -8.76
CA THR A 70 4.48 -7.94 -9.09
C THR A 70 4.22 -7.65 -10.57
N CYS A 71 4.90 -6.67 -11.15
CA CYS A 71 4.70 -6.21 -12.53
C CYS A 71 5.48 -6.99 -13.59
N ILE A 72 6.67 -7.52 -13.24
CA ILE A 72 7.56 -8.26 -14.16
C ILE A 72 7.21 -9.76 -14.19
N SER A 73 6.09 -10.18 -13.59
CA SER A 73 5.50 -11.51 -13.84
C SER A 73 5.03 -11.62 -15.31
N ILE A 74 5.97 -11.84 -16.23
CA ILE A 74 5.73 -12.01 -17.66
C ILE A 74 5.03 -13.34 -17.88
N ARG A 75 3.74 -13.32 -18.22
CA ARG A 75 3.07 -14.46 -18.87
C ARG A 75 2.93 -14.18 -20.36
N GLY A 76 3.90 -14.66 -21.11
CA GLY A 76 3.68 -15.09 -22.49
C GLY A 76 3.86 -14.04 -23.58
N LEU A 77 3.29 -12.83 -23.49
CA LEU A 77 3.43 -11.80 -24.54
C LEU A 77 2.98 -10.37 -24.15
N ASP A 78 2.21 -10.18 -23.08
CA ASP A 78 1.80 -8.86 -22.58
C ASP A 78 2.06 -8.74 -21.07
N ASN A 79 2.56 -7.58 -20.63
CA ASN A 79 2.67 -7.29 -19.20
C ASN A 79 1.27 -7.21 -18.59
N LYS A 80 0.98 -8.00 -17.55
CA LYS A 80 -0.31 -7.95 -16.82
C LYS A 80 -0.63 -6.55 -16.29
N TYR A 81 0.42 -5.76 -16.02
CA TYR A 81 0.35 -4.41 -15.48
C TYR A 81 1.29 -3.49 -16.28
N ALA A 82 0.76 -2.38 -16.79
CA ALA A 82 1.51 -1.35 -17.51
C ALA A 82 1.69 -0.06 -16.70
N TYR A 83 0.82 0.17 -15.71
CA TYR A 83 0.80 1.37 -14.88
C TYR A 83 0.86 1.02 -13.40
N PHE A 84 1.43 1.94 -12.62
CA PHE A 84 1.48 1.83 -11.17
C PHE A 84 1.23 3.17 -10.49
N TRP A 85 0.67 3.11 -9.28
CA TRP A 85 0.71 4.17 -8.29
C TRP A 85 1.55 3.71 -7.11
N PHE A 86 2.15 4.65 -6.39
CA PHE A 86 2.91 4.33 -5.18
C PHE A 86 2.83 5.43 -4.14
N GLU A 87 3.08 5.07 -2.89
CA GLU A 87 3.44 6.00 -1.83
C GLU A 87 4.50 5.38 -0.94
N CYS A 88 5.60 6.11 -0.74
CA CYS A 88 6.66 5.72 0.17
C CYS A 88 6.35 6.19 1.59
N THR A 89 6.75 5.41 2.58
CA THR A 89 6.68 5.80 3.98
C THR A 89 8.05 5.72 4.62
N GLU A 90 8.26 6.50 5.68
CA GLU A 90 9.51 6.44 6.45
C GLU A 90 9.58 5.18 7.33
N ARG A 91 8.44 4.55 7.62
CA ARG A 91 8.34 3.41 8.54
C ARG A 91 7.43 2.32 7.99
N ALA A 92 7.81 1.07 8.24
CA ALA A 92 7.03 -0.12 7.87
C ALA A 92 5.59 -0.13 8.44
N LYS A 93 5.42 0.34 9.68
CA LYS A 93 4.09 0.44 10.31
C LYS A 93 3.12 1.32 9.51
N ASP A 94 3.64 2.40 8.92
CA ASP A 94 2.82 3.37 8.19
C ASP A 94 2.42 2.81 6.82
N ALA A 95 3.33 2.04 6.20
CA ALA A 95 3.01 1.27 4.99
C ALA A 95 1.92 0.23 5.26
N PHE A 96 2.00 -0.50 6.37
CA PHE A 96 0.96 -1.45 6.79
C PHE A 96 -0.40 -0.75 6.95
N TYR A 97 -0.46 0.37 7.66
CA TYR A 97 -1.71 1.12 7.83
C TYR A 97 -2.27 1.67 6.52
N LEU A 98 -1.42 2.20 5.63
CA LEU A 98 -1.84 2.61 4.30
C LEU A 98 -2.39 1.42 3.51
N TYR A 99 -1.73 0.27 3.56
CA TYR A 99 -2.16 -0.91 2.85
C TYR A 99 -3.49 -1.46 3.39
N CYS A 100 -3.70 -1.48 4.73
CA CYS A 100 -5.01 -1.80 5.31
C CYS A 100 -6.11 -0.89 4.76
N ARG A 101 -5.87 0.43 4.69
CA ARG A 101 -6.83 1.39 4.13
C ARG A 101 -7.14 1.11 2.66
N LEU A 102 -6.13 0.83 1.85
CA LEU A 102 -6.31 0.48 0.44
C LEU A 102 -7.06 -0.85 0.29
N TRP A 103 -6.68 -1.86 1.07
CA TRP A 103 -7.35 -3.16 1.07
C TRP A 103 -8.83 -2.99 1.40
N HIS A 104 -9.19 -2.31 2.49
CA HIS A 104 -10.59 -2.07 2.86
C HIS A 104 -11.37 -1.31 1.78
N ARG A 105 -10.72 -0.39 1.05
CA ARG A 105 -11.35 0.37 -0.04
C ARG A 105 -11.61 -0.47 -1.29
N TYR A 106 -10.69 -1.36 -1.65
CA TYR A 106 -10.72 -2.10 -2.92
C TYR A 106 -11.06 -3.59 -2.77
N LYS A 107 -11.33 -4.07 -1.54
CA LYS A 107 -11.76 -5.45 -1.25
C LYS A 107 -13.13 -5.75 -1.86
N GLU A 108 -14.04 -4.78 -1.90
CA GLU A 108 -15.36 -4.96 -2.51
C GLU A 108 -15.20 -5.22 -4.01
N GLY A 109 -15.34 -6.50 -4.42
CA GLY A 109 -15.18 -6.95 -5.80
C GLY A 109 -13.94 -7.81 -6.08
N LYS A 110 -13.10 -8.11 -5.08
CA LYS A 110 -11.99 -9.07 -5.22
C LYS A 110 -12.20 -10.27 -4.30
N GLU A 111 -12.54 -11.43 -4.87
CA GLU A 111 -12.90 -12.64 -4.12
C GLU A 111 -11.75 -13.28 -3.32
N ASN A 112 -10.49 -12.87 -3.50
CA ASN A 112 -9.32 -13.59 -2.99
C ASN A 112 -8.23 -12.70 -2.35
N THR A 113 -8.59 -11.58 -1.73
CA THR A 113 -7.59 -10.77 -1.01
C THR A 113 -7.66 -11.07 0.48
N SER A 114 -6.72 -11.87 1.00
CA SER A 114 -6.45 -11.97 2.43
C SER A 114 -6.09 -10.59 3.00
N HIS A 115 -6.48 -10.33 4.24
CA HIS A 115 -6.07 -9.12 4.95
C HIS A 115 -4.54 -9.12 5.11
N PRO A 116 -3.87 -7.95 5.04
CA PRO A 116 -2.43 -7.88 5.33
C PRO A 116 -2.05 -8.45 6.69
N GLU A 117 -0.89 -9.06 6.73
CA GLU A 117 -0.19 -9.34 7.98
C GLU A 117 0.68 -8.14 8.38
N PRO A 118 0.91 -7.92 9.68
CA PRO A 118 1.78 -6.86 10.15
C PRO A 118 3.24 -7.16 9.75
N PRO A 119 4.10 -6.13 9.65
CA PRO A 119 5.51 -6.33 9.40
C PRO A 119 6.18 -7.09 10.57
N PRO A 120 7.20 -7.93 10.32
CA PRO A 120 7.83 -8.77 11.35
C PRO A 120 8.39 -8.00 12.55
N ASP A 121 8.87 -6.78 12.32
CA ASP A 121 9.44 -5.90 13.36
C ASP A 121 8.37 -5.26 14.25
N TYR A 122 7.08 -5.37 13.88
CA TYR A 122 5.96 -4.84 14.63
C TYR A 122 4.83 -5.87 14.71
N PRO A 123 5.08 -7.02 15.37
CA PRO A 123 4.11 -8.10 15.41
C PRO A 123 2.81 -7.60 16.05
N ASP A 124 2.81 -6.76 17.08
CA ASP A 124 1.59 -6.39 17.80
C ASP A 124 0.68 -5.37 17.07
N LEU A 125 0.97 -5.00 15.82
CA LEU A 125 0.15 -4.04 15.08
C LEU A 125 -1.22 -4.61 14.71
N GLU A 126 -2.27 -3.91 15.12
CA GLU A 126 -3.64 -4.17 14.70
C GLU A 126 -4.00 -3.37 13.44
N CYS A 127 -4.96 -3.87 12.67
CA CYS A 127 -5.58 -3.12 11.59
C CYS A 127 -6.22 -1.84 12.15
N PRO A 128 -6.06 -0.67 11.49
CA PRO A 128 -6.61 0.60 11.98
C PRO A 128 -8.14 0.69 11.91
N PHE A 129 -8.82 -0.33 11.37
CA PHE A 129 -10.28 -0.46 11.35
C PHE A 129 -10.73 -1.38 12.50
N PRO A 130 -11.30 -0.85 13.60
CA PRO A 130 -11.66 -1.64 14.78
C PRO A 130 -12.63 -2.79 14.49
N GLU A 131 -13.52 -2.61 13.52
CA GLU A 131 -14.51 -3.58 13.05
C GLU A 131 -13.94 -4.63 12.09
N CYS A 132 -12.64 -4.57 11.76
CA CYS A 132 -12.02 -5.56 10.90
C CYS A 132 -11.96 -6.93 11.60
N GLU A 133 -12.61 -7.94 11.02
CA GLU A 133 -12.62 -9.33 11.52
C GLU A 133 -11.22 -9.90 11.76
N TRP A 134 -10.21 -9.42 11.03
CA TRP A 134 -8.82 -9.85 11.22
C TRP A 134 -8.31 -9.49 12.63
N ASN A 135 -8.68 -8.33 13.17
CA ASN A 135 -8.33 -7.95 14.55
C ASN A 135 -8.99 -8.90 15.57
N GLU A 136 -10.26 -9.27 15.34
CA GLU A 136 -10.97 -10.18 16.25
C GLU A 136 -10.35 -11.58 16.27
N LYS A 137 -10.00 -12.13 15.10
CA LYS A 137 -9.34 -13.43 14.99
C LYS A 137 -8.00 -13.43 15.71
N ARG A 138 -7.21 -12.38 15.49
CA ARG A 138 -5.88 -12.23 16.08
C ARG A 138 -5.89 -12.21 17.60
N ARG A 139 -6.84 -11.49 18.20
CA ARG A 139 -6.99 -11.43 19.67
C ARG A 139 -7.37 -12.77 20.31
N LYS A 140 -7.87 -13.74 19.53
CA LYS A 140 -8.21 -15.08 20.01
C LYS A 140 -7.05 -16.08 19.88
N GLU A 141 -5.99 -15.72 19.15
CA GLU A 141 -4.80 -16.56 18.94
C GLU A 141 -3.65 -16.23 19.93
N ILE A 142 -3.84 -15.21 20.76
CA ILE A 142 -2.98 -14.81 21.88
C ILE A 142 -3.57 -15.38 23.19
#